data_AF-A0A8T7CQ03-F1
#
_entry.id   AF-A0A8T7CQ03-F1
#
_cell.length_a   1.000
_cell.length_b   1.000
_cell.length_c   1.000
_cell.angle_alpha   90.00
_cell.angle_beta   90.00
_cell.angle_gamma   90.00
#
_symmetry.space_group_name_H-M   'P 1'
#
loop_
_entity.id
_entity.type
_entity.pdbx_description
1 polymer ?
#
loop_
_entity_poly.entity_id
_entity_poly.type
_entity_poly.pdbx_seq_one_letter_code
_entity_poly.pdbx_strand_id
1 'polypeptide(L)'
;MKFNNEIAVLGLIFLLSVVAGNAMAATATSNLGVFAATADPLYSNSNSDHAIWFNGGSDFLFAPGAGSLIEYDDGTAELSGIAYSESNSNAAYRVNILLEGRTNIAPPGSPKMELFSSAYSENGGPVDTDTWYYYASFGGTLEGIGDLAGTVLTITRRGPAFQFGHGADGKNVEYGGSGWFTAVDQDGNLSNGDFNIELRAVPVPPALYLMISGLTFLGLNGRRRKPRTA
;
A
#
# COMPACT_ATOMS: atom_id res chain seq x y z
N MET A 1 45.13 -31.87 -36.70
CA MET A 1 44.92 -31.00 -35.52
C MET A 1 43.56 -30.36 -35.69
N LYS A 2 42.65 -30.59 -34.72
CA LYS A 2 41.27 -30.08 -34.64
C LYS A 2 41.26 -28.54 -34.73
N PHE A 3 40.25 -27.81 -35.24
CA PHE A 3 38.84 -27.79 -34.83
C PHE A 3 37.97 -27.06 -35.88
N ASN A 4 36.74 -27.56 -36.07
CA ASN A 4 35.58 -26.81 -36.59
C ASN A 4 35.15 -25.75 -35.56
N ASN A 5 34.36 -24.75 -35.98
CA ASN A 5 33.29 -24.06 -35.22
C ASN A 5 32.78 -22.91 -36.12
N GLU A 6 31.66 -23.06 -36.81
CA GLU A 6 30.27 -22.86 -36.34
C GLU A 6 29.96 -21.46 -35.80
N ILE A 7 28.90 -20.91 -36.41
CA ILE A 7 28.34 -19.57 -36.31
C ILE A 7 27.66 -19.42 -34.94
N ALA A 8 27.98 -18.35 -34.22
CA ALA A 8 27.18 -17.88 -33.09
C ALA A 8 26.77 -16.43 -33.34
N VAL A 9 25.49 -16.26 -33.68
CA VAL A 9 24.77 -14.97 -33.70
C VAL A 9 24.66 -14.48 -32.26
N LEU A 10 25.37 -13.41 -31.92
CA LEU A 10 25.29 -12.79 -30.60
C LEU A 10 24.42 -11.53 -30.70
N GLY A 11 23.34 -11.56 -29.92
CA GLY A 11 22.29 -10.56 -29.86
C GLY A 11 22.79 -9.18 -29.46
N LEU A 12 22.12 -8.18 -30.04
CA LEU A 12 22.32 -6.76 -29.80
C LEU A 12 21.91 -6.43 -28.34
N ILE A 13 22.89 -6.22 -27.47
CA ILE A 13 22.66 -5.66 -26.13
C ILE A 13 22.51 -4.15 -26.31
N PHE A 14 21.30 -3.62 -26.11
CA PHE A 14 21.09 -2.19 -25.90
C PHE A 14 21.71 -1.80 -24.55
N LEU A 15 22.90 -1.19 -24.60
CA LEU A 15 23.43 -0.44 -23.47
C LEU A 15 22.63 0.86 -23.36
N LEU A 16 21.66 0.89 -22.45
CA LEU A 16 21.06 2.14 -21.97
C LEU A 16 22.14 2.90 -21.20
N SER A 17 22.71 3.94 -21.79
CA SER A 17 23.54 4.90 -21.08
C SER A 17 22.65 5.71 -20.12
N VAL A 18 22.74 5.43 -18.82
CA VAL A 18 22.16 6.29 -17.78
C VAL A 18 22.96 7.59 -17.75
N VAL A 19 22.34 8.67 -18.22
CA VAL A 19 22.75 10.01 -17.84
C VAL A 19 22.36 10.17 -16.37
N ALA A 20 23.34 10.15 -15.48
CA ALA A 20 23.15 10.45 -14.07
C ALA A 20 22.84 11.95 -13.90
N GLY A 21 21.57 12.31 -14.06
CA GLY A 21 21.00 13.42 -13.31
C GLY A 21 20.79 12.93 -11.89
N ASN A 22 21.30 13.64 -10.89
CA ASN A 22 21.00 13.36 -9.49
C ASN A 22 19.52 13.70 -9.22
N ALA A 23 18.60 12.82 -9.60
CA ALA A 23 17.30 12.76 -8.95
C ALA A 23 17.56 12.20 -7.54
N MET A 24 17.29 13.00 -6.51
CA MET A 24 17.19 12.43 -5.16
C MET A 24 16.03 11.43 -5.22
N ALA A 25 16.29 10.16 -4.91
CA ALA A 25 15.22 9.18 -4.77
C ALA A 25 14.28 9.66 -3.65
N ALA A 26 12.97 9.59 -3.86
CA ALA A 26 11.98 9.97 -2.86
C ALA A 26 12.22 9.18 -1.57
N THR A 27 12.09 9.85 -0.42
CA THR A 27 12.34 9.25 0.89
C THR A 27 11.03 8.80 1.51
N ALA A 28 10.97 7.54 1.96
CA ALA A 28 9.82 7.05 2.71
C ALA A 28 9.63 7.86 4.01
N THR A 29 8.44 8.42 4.16
CA THR A 29 8.01 9.22 5.33
C THR A 29 7.21 8.40 6.32
N SER A 30 6.52 7.35 5.86
CA SER A 30 5.75 6.42 6.69
C SER A 30 5.80 5.00 6.11
N ASN A 31 5.58 4.01 6.97
CA ASN A 31 5.34 2.62 6.58
C ASN A 31 4.27 2.03 7.51
N LEU A 32 3.09 1.82 6.96
CA LEU A 32 1.91 1.36 7.68
C LEU A 32 1.54 -0.05 7.21
N GLY A 33 1.10 -0.87 8.16
CA GLY A 33 0.49 -2.16 7.87
C GLY A 33 -0.93 -1.94 7.37
N VAL A 34 -1.29 -2.67 6.32
CA VAL A 34 -2.60 -2.56 5.67
C VAL A 34 -3.42 -3.82 5.96
N PHE A 35 -4.65 -3.61 6.41
CA PHE A 35 -5.61 -4.66 6.77
C PHE A 35 -6.93 -4.40 6.05
N ALA A 36 -7.77 -5.44 5.95
CA ALA A 36 -9.15 -5.26 5.52
C ALA A 36 -9.90 -4.37 6.51
N ALA A 37 -10.74 -3.46 6.02
CA ALA A 37 -11.64 -2.73 6.88
C ALA A 37 -12.77 -3.63 7.38
N THR A 38 -13.03 -3.55 8.69
CA THR A 38 -14.06 -4.33 9.38
C THR A 38 -15.38 -3.55 9.36
N ALA A 39 -16.48 -4.17 8.96
CA ALA A 39 -17.78 -3.51 8.98
C ALA A 39 -18.27 -3.27 10.43
N ASP A 40 -18.53 -2.02 10.79
CA ASP A 40 -19.18 -1.66 12.05
C ASP A 40 -20.65 -1.31 11.83
N PRO A 41 -21.60 -2.17 12.27
CA PRO A 41 -23.03 -1.94 12.08
C PRO A 41 -23.56 -0.70 12.82
N LEU A 42 -22.79 -0.11 13.75
CA LEU A 42 -23.13 1.17 14.37
C LEU A 42 -22.97 2.34 13.39
N TYR A 43 -22.04 2.24 12.43
CA TYR A 43 -21.64 3.34 11.57
C TYR A 43 -21.80 3.06 10.07
N SER A 44 -22.02 1.82 9.66
CA SER A 44 -22.13 1.44 8.24
C SER A 44 -23.24 0.41 8.01
N ASN A 45 -23.80 0.40 6.80
CA ASN A 45 -24.65 -0.69 6.30
C ASN A 45 -23.85 -1.82 5.64
N SER A 46 -22.52 -1.71 5.59
CA SER A 46 -21.67 -2.76 5.08
C SER A 46 -21.87 -4.05 5.88
N ASN A 47 -21.93 -5.17 5.19
CA ASN A 47 -22.19 -6.49 5.75
C ASN A 47 -21.04 -7.48 5.52
N SER A 48 -19.89 -6.97 5.07
CA SER A 48 -18.72 -7.76 4.73
C SER A 48 -17.45 -7.01 5.11
N ASP A 49 -16.45 -7.75 5.55
CA ASP A 49 -15.09 -7.28 5.75
C ASP A 49 -14.30 -7.54 4.47
N HIS A 50 -13.61 -6.53 3.95
CA HIS A 50 -12.75 -6.72 2.78
C HIS A 50 -11.75 -5.59 2.67
N ALA A 51 -10.57 -5.92 2.15
CA ALA A 51 -9.57 -4.95 1.70
C ALA A 51 -9.80 -4.58 0.22
N ILE A 52 -10.23 -5.56 -0.58
CA ILE A 52 -10.50 -5.42 -2.01
C ILE A 52 -11.77 -6.19 -2.33
N TRP A 53 -12.70 -5.56 -3.03
CA TRP A 53 -13.86 -6.22 -3.61
C TRP A 53 -14.05 -5.81 -5.07
N PHE A 54 -14.64 -6.70 -5.87
CA PHE A 54 -15.03 -6.40 -7.25
C PHE A 54 -16.30 -7.15 -7.66
N ASN A 55 -17.05 -6.57 -8.61
CA ASN A 55 -18.28 -7.16 -9.15
C ASN A 55 -18.03 -8.60 -9.65
N GLY A 56 -18.84 -9.54 -9.18
CA GLY A 56 -18.77 -10.96 -9.55
C GLY A 56 -17.60 -11.73 -8.92
N GLY A 57 -16.83 -11.08 -8.03
CA GLY A 57 -15.70 -11.68 -7.31
C GLY A 57 -15.99 -12.02 -5.85
N SER A 58 -14.97 -12.58 -5.19
CA SER A 58 -14.92 -12.74 -3.73
C SER A 58 -14.48 -11.44 -3.04
N ASP A 59 -14.69 -11.38 -1.73
CA ASP A 59 -13.97 -10.48 -0.85
C ASP A 59 -12.51 -10.93 -0.70
N PHE A 60 -11.57 -9.98 -0.74
CA PHE A 60 -10.15 -10.25 -0.55
C PHE A 60 -9.62 -9.54 0.69
N LEU A 61 -8.80 -10.26 1.45
CA LEU A 61 -8.23 -9.84 2.73
C LEU A 61 -6.71 -9.86 2.65
N PHE A 62 -6.04 -8.80 3.11
CA PHE A 62 -4.59 -8.88 3.34
C PHE A 62 -4.31 -9.86 4.50
N ALA A 63 -3.39 -10.80 4.29
CA ALA A 63 -2.90 -11.61 5.40
C ALA A 63 -2.24 -10.69 6.47
N PRO A 64 -2.30 -11.03 7.77
CA PRO A 64 -1.67 -10.21 8.80
C PRO A 64 -0.18 -9.94 8.50
N GLY A 65 0.17 -8.66 8.39
CA GLY A 65 1.53 -8.22 8.05
C GLY A 65 1.92 -8.37 6.57
N ALA A 66 1.00 -8.75 5.69
CA ALA A 66 1.25 -8.89 4.25
C ALA A 66 0.90 -7.64 3.44
N GLY A 67 0.09 -6.72 3.99
CA GLY A 67 -0.22 -5.43 3.36
C GLY A 67 0.68 -4.31 3.89
N SER A 68 1.12 -3.42 3.00
CA SER A 68 1.95 -2.26 3.31
C SER A 68 1.53 -1.03 2.52
N LEU A 69 1.51 0.12 3.19
CA LEU A 69 1.41 1.45 2.57
C LEU A 69 2.68 2.23 2.94
N ILE A 70 3.45 2.60 1.93
CA ILE A 70 4.64 3.43 2.08
C ILE A 70 4.35 4.79 1.45
N GLU A 71 4.38 5.86 2.23
CA GLU A 71 4.22 7.22 1.71
C GLU A 71 5.58 7.89 1.56
N TYR A 72 5.76 8.66 0.49
CA TYR A 72 7.00 9.33 0.15
C TYR A 72 6.89 10.86 0.29
N ASP A 73 8.03 11.52 0.49
CA ASP A 73 8.13 12.97 0.66
C ASP A 73 7.86 13.78 -0.61
N ASP A 74 7.80 13.11 -1.78
CA ASP A 74 7.43 13.70 -3.06
C ASP A 74 5.91 13.72 -3.33
N GLY A 75 5.10 13.22 -2.39
CA GLY A 75 3.65 13.16 -2.51
C GLY A 75 3.14 11.95 -3.29
N THR A 76 3.96 10.92 -3.46
CA THR A 76 3.54 9.59 -3.93
C THR A 76 3.40 8.61 -2.76
N ALA A 77 2.69 7.50 -2.99
CA ALA A 77 2.68 6.37 -2.08
C ALA A 77 2.53 5.03 -2.83
N GLU A 78 3.03 3.97 -2.22
CA GLU A 78 2.90 2.60 -2.73
C GLU A 78 2.05 1.77 -1.77
N LEU A 79 0.91 1.29 -2.27
CA LEU A 79 0.08 0.28 -1.61
C LEU A 79 0.41 -1.09 -2.22
N SER A 80 0.90 -2.00 -1.40
CA SER A 80 1.31 -3.33 -1.86
C SER A 80 0.99 -4.44 -0.86
N GLY A 81 1.01 -5.68 -1.34
CA GLY A 81 0.87 -6.85 -0.47
C GLY A 81 0.29 -8.08 -1.16
N ILE A 82 0.00 -9.11 -0.38
CA ILE A 82 -0.74 -10.29 -0.86
C ILE A 82 -2.14 -10.31 -0.23
N ALA A 83 -3.17 -10.28 -1.06
CA ALA A 83 -4.56 -10.36 -0.65
C ALA A 83 -5.17 -11.70 -1.08
N TYR A 84 -5.71 -12.45 -0.12
CA TYR A 84 -6.30 -13.77 -0.34
C TYR A 84 -7.81 -13.67 -0.44
N SER A 85 -8.43 -14.47 -1.31
CA SER A 85 -9.87 -14.60 -1.37
C SER A 85 -10.38 -15.23 -0.07
N GLU A 86 -11.39 -14.61 0.55
CA GLU A 86 -12.01 -15.12 1.77
C GLU A 86 -12.71 -16.48 1.51
N SER A 87 -13.26 -16.67 0.32
CA SER A 87 -13.95 -17.92 -0.05
C SER A 87 -13.03 -19.01 -0.60
N ASN A 88 -11.80 -18.69 -0.99
CA ASN A 88 -10.80 -19.65 -1.43
C ASN A 88 -9.37 -19.18 -1.09
N SER A 89 -8.78 -19.73 -0.03
CA SER A 89 -7.44 -19.35 0.42
C SER A 89 -6.30 -19.72 -0.54
N ASN A 90 -6.55 -20.56 -1.55
CA ASN A 90 -5.58 -20.84 -2.63
C ASN A 90 -5.65 -19.80 -3.77
N ALA A 91 -6.67 -18.94 -3.79
CA ALA A 91 -6.81 -17.84 -4.73
C ALA A 91 -6.35 -16.53 -4.09
N ALA A 92 -5.32 -15.88 -4.66
CA ALA A 92 -4.81 -14.62 -4.14
C ALA A 92 -4.36 -13.67 -5.25
N TYR A 93 -4.22 -12.39 -4.91
CA TYR A 93 -3.59 -11.38 -5.75
C TYR A 93 -2.37 -10.77 -5.05
N ARG A 94 -1.29 -10.56 -5.80
CA ARG A 94 -0.25 -9.59 -5.45
C ARG A 94 -0.73 -8.21 -5.86
N VAL A 95 -0.85 -7.33 -4.87
CA VAL A 95 -1.26 -5.95 -5.02
C VAL A 95 -0.04 -5.07 -5.23
N ASN A 96 -0.07 -4.23 -6.25
CA ASN A 96 0.91 -3.16 -6.46
C ASN A 96 0.18 -1.93 -7.04
N ILE A 97 -0.02 -0.91 -6.21
CA ILE A 97 -0.75 0.31 -6.55
C ILE A 97 0.11 1.52 -6.22
N LEU A 98 0.30 2.38 -7.21
CA LEU A 98 0.89 3.70 -7.04
C LEU A 98 -0.24 4.71 -6.79
N LEU A 99 -0.07 5.53 -5.76
CA LEU A 99 -0.91 6.69 -5.46
C LEU A 99 -0.07 7.96 -5.67
N GLU A 100 -0.67 9.00 -6.26
CA GLU A 100 0.04 10.23 -6.62
C GLU A 100 -0.80 11.48 -6.32
N GLY A 101 -0.11 12.62 -6.19
CA GLY A 101 -0.75 13.91 -6.00
C GLY A 101 -1.36 14.06 -4.61
N ARG A 102 -0.58 13.72 -3.57
CA ARG A 102 -0.98 13.89 -2.16
C ARG A 102 -1.45 15.32 -1.89
N THR A 103 -2.61 15.47 -1.27
CA THR A 103 -3.20 16.77 -0.90
C THR A 103 -4.07 16.64 0.34
N ASN A 104 -4.15 17.70 1.15
CA ASN A 104 -5.10 17.79 2.27
C ASN A 104 -6.38 18.56 1.87
N ILE A 105 -6.48 19.00 0.61
CA ILE A 105 -7.67 19.64 0.07
C ILE A 105 -8.41 18.61 -0.77
N ALA A 106 -9.66 18.31 -0.41
CA ALA A 106 -10.51 17.37 -1.12
C ALA A 106 -10.63 17.75 -2.61
N PRO A 107 -10.21 16.87 -3.55
CA PRO A 107 -10.40 17.11 -4.97
C PRO A 107 -11.89 17.10 -5.37
N PRO A 108 -12.28 17.69 -6.51
CA PRO A 108 -13.67 17.65 -6.98
C PRO A 108 -14.23 16.22 -7.01
N GLY A 109 -15.45 16.06 -6.47
CA GLY A 109 -16.09 14.75 -6.31
C GLY A 109 -15.59 13.93 -5.12
N SER A 110 -14.78 14.52 -4.25
CA SER A 110 -14.31 13.94 -2.97
C SER A 110 -14.70 14.88 -1.81
N PRO A 111 -14.73 14.40 -0.55
CA PRO A 111 -14.64 12.99 -0.16
C PRO A 111 -15.83 12.15 -0.63
N LYS A 112 -15.69 10.82 -0.63
CA LYS A 112 -16.85 9.92 -0.58
C LYS A 112 -17.20 9.62 0.88
N MET A 113 -18.47 9.80 1.21
CA MET A 113 -19.02 9.61 2.55
C MET A 113 -19.95 8.39 2.53
N GLU A 114 -19.41 7.23 2.90
CA GLU A 114 -20.10 5.93 2.80
C GLU A 114 -20.65 5.43 4.16
N LEU A 115 -20.28 6.08 5.27
CA LEU A 115 -20.85 5.78 6.58
C LEU A 115 -22.25 6.38 6.70
N PHE A 116 -23.00 5.96 7.73
CA PHE A 116 -24.23 6.63 8.12
C PHE A 116 -23.98 8.11 8.41
N SER A 117 -24.95 8.96 8.07
CA SER A 117 -24.83 10.40 8.29
C SER A 117 -24.49 10.76 9.73
N SER A 118 -25.02 10.00 10.71
CA SER A 118 -24.75 10.14 12.14
C SER A 118 -23.31 9.84 12.55
N ALA A 119 -22.48 9.25 11.69
CA ALA A 119 -21.07 9.03 11.96
C ALA A 119 -20.24 10.31 11.80
N TYR A 120 -20.71 11.29 11.02
CA TYR A 120 -19.96 12.49 10.69
C TYR A 120 -20.13 13.62 11.72
N SER A 121 -19.06 14.38 11.96
CA SER A 121 -18.97 15.44 12.97
C SER A 121 -20.00 16.55 12.77
N GLU A 122 -20.33 16.88 11.53
CA GLU A 122 -21.41 17.79 11.14
C GLU A 122 -22.79 17.36 11.67
N ASN A 123 -22.97 16.07 11.96
CA ASN A 123 -24.17 15.47 12.53
C ASN A 123 -23.96 14.97 13.97
N GLY A 124 -22.87 15.37 14.63
CA GLY A 124 -22.54 14.99 16.02
C GLY A 124 -21.83 13.64 16.18
N GLY A 125 -21.39 13.03 15.08
CA GLY A 125 -20.61 11.79 15.10
C GLY A 125 -19.10 12.00 15.29
N PRO A 126 -18.33 10.90 15.42
CA PRO A 126 -16.89 10.98 15.69
C PRO A 126 -16.01 11.28 14.48
N VAL A 127 -16.53 11.21 13.25
CA VAL A 127 -15.73 11.33 12.02
C VAL A 127 -15.64 12.77 11.55
N ASP A 128 -14.44 13.35 11.61
CA ASP A 128 -14.14 14.69 11.10
C ASP A 128 -13.40 14.60 9.76
N THR A 129 -14.10 14.94 8.67
CA THR A 129 -13.59 14.84 7.29
C THR A 129 -12.54 15.91 6.96
N ASP A 130 -12.45 17.00 7.72
CA ASP A 130 -11.42 18.03 7.55
C ASP A 130 -10.03 17.52 7.95
N THR A 131 -9.96 16.38 8.65
CA THR A 131 -8.70 15.72 9.02
C THR A 131 -8.16 14.78 7.94
N TRP A 132 -8.94 14.55 6.87
CA TRP A 132 -8.58 13.60 5.83
C TRP A 132 -7.55 14.17 4.85
N TYR A 133 -6.80 13.27 4.22
CA TYR A 133 -5.94 13.58 3.09
C TYR A 133 -6.20 12.62 1.92
N TYR A 134 -5.73 13.00 0.75
CA TYR A 134 -6.14 12.41 -0.52
C TYR A 134 -4.95 12.20 -1.44
N TYR A 135 -5.05 11.20 -2.31
CA TYR A 135 -4.23 11.07 -3.51
C TYR A 135 -5.13 11.25 -4.75
N ALA A 136 -4.81 12.28 -5.56
CA ALA A 136 -5.63 12.70 -6.68
C ALA A 136 -5.73 11.66 -7.80
N SER A 137 -4.68 10.84 -7.97
CA SER A 137 -4.65 9.70 -8.89
C SER A 137 -4.12 8.46 -8.20
N PHE A 138 -4.57 7.30 -8.67
CA PHE A 138 -3.96 6.03 -8.33
C PHE A 138 -4.21 5.01 -9.43
N GLY A 139 -3.33 4.02 -9.52
CA GLY A 139 -3.43 2.91 -10.46
C GLY A 139 -2.31 1.90 -10.25
N GLY A 140 -2.41 0.76 -10.92
CA GLY A 140 -1.42 -0.31 -10.79
C GLY A 140 -1.98 -1.65 -11.22
N THR A 141 -1.56 -2.72 -10.55
CA THR A 141 -1.90 -4.09 -10.93
C THR A 141 -2.28 -4.98 -9.77
N LEU A 142 -3.19 -5.92 -10.03
CA LEU A 142 -3.40 -7.12 -9.22
C LEU A 142 -2.94 -8.34 -10.03
N GLU A 143 -1.86 -9.00 -9.60
CA GLU A 143 -1.33 -10.20 -10.27
C GLU A 143 -1.79 -11.47 -9.54
N GLY A 144 -2.44 -12.38 -10.24
CA GLY A 144 -2.99 -13.59 -9.65
C GLY A 144 -1.91 -14.57 -9.17
N ILE A 145 -2.18 -15.19 -8.03
CA ILE A 145 -1.36 -16.20 -7.36
C ILE A 145 -2.24 -17.44 -7.08
N GLY A 146 -1.61 -18.61 -7.11
CA GLY A 146 -2.27 -19.88 -6.81
C GLY A 146 -3.33 -20.21 -7.85
N ASP A 147 -4.58 -20.38 -7.42
CA ASP A 147 -5.70 -20.67 -8.32
C ASP A 147 -6.01 -19.53 -9.29
N LEU A 148 -5.50 -18.32 -9.02
CA LEU A 148 -5.60 -17.17 -9.91
C LEU A 148 -4.35 -16.97 -10.77
N ALA A 149 -3.34 -17.85 -10.69
CA ALA A 149 -2.08 -17.67 -11.40
C ALA A 149 -2.29 -17.47 -12.91
N GLY A 150 -1.63 -16.45 -13.46
CA GLY A 150 -1.72 -16.07 -14.88
C GLY A 150 -2.68 -14.91 -15.14
N THR A 151 -3.58 -14.58 -14.21
CA THR A 151 -4.42 -13.39 -14.32
C THR A 151 -3.64 -12.13 -13.96
N VAL A 152 -3.88 -11.05 -14.70
CA VAL A 152 -3.39 -9.71 -14.36
C VAL A 152 -4.53 -8.74 -14.57
N LEU A 153 -4.87 -7.99 -13.51
CA LEU A 153 -5.84 -6.92 -13.57
C LEU A 153 -5.13 -5.58 -13.54
N THR A 154 -5.37 -4.73 -14.52
CA THR A 154 -4.94 -3.32 -14.49
C THR A 154 -5.97 -2.50 -13.73
N ILE A 155 -5.52 -1.78 -12.71
CA ILE A 155 -6.35 -0.96 -11.84
C ILE A 155 -6.23 0.50 -12.26
N THR A 156 -7.38 1.14 -12.43
CA THR A 156 -7.50 2.58 -12.68
C THR A 156 -8.51 3.20 -11.73
N ARG A 157 -8.22 4.41 -11.25
CA ARG A 157 -9.13 5.17 -10.39
C ARG A 157 -10.51 5.36 -11.05
N ARG A 158 -11.57 5.11 -10.28
CA ARG A 158 -12.97 5.38 -10.65
C ARG A 158 -13.59 6.35 -9.64
N GLY A 159 -14.03 7.53 -10.07
CA GLY A 159 -14.76 8.45 -9.20
C GLY A 159 -13.86 9.27 -8.25
N PRO A 160 -14.12 9.34 -6.93
CA PRO A 160 -13.39 10.16 -5.95
C PRO A 160 -11.89 9.86 -5.84
N ALA A 161 -11.13 10.79 -5.27
CA ALA A 161 -9.72 10.56 -4.91
C ALA A 161 -9.59 9.42 -3.89
N PHE A 162 -8.44 8.75 -3.84
CA PHE A 162 -8.19 7.81 -2.75
C PHE A 162 -8.06 8.62 -1.46
N GLN A 163 -8.89 8.34 -0.46
CA GLN A 163 -8.97 9.12 0.78
C GLN A 163 -8.43 8.33 1.96
N PHE A 164 -7.84 9.03 2.92
CA PHE A 164 -7.30 8.47 4.14
C PHE A 164 -7.63 9.34 5.35
N GLY A 165 -7.91 8.71 6.49
CA GLY A 165 -8.34 9.36 7.72
C GLY A 165 -9.20 8.46 8.59
N HIS A 166 -9.63 8.97 9.75
CA HIS A 166 -10.59 8.26 10.60
C HIS A 166 -11.95 8.16 9.91
N GLY A 167 -12.46 6.94 9.74
CA GLY A 167 -13.69 6.63 9.02
C GLY A 167 -13.63 6.84 7.50
N ALA A 168 -12.42 7.07 6.96
CA ALA A 168 -12.22 7.25 5.53
C ALA A 168 -12.32 5.93 4.74
N ASP A 169 -12.24 4.78 5.42
CA ASP A 169 -12.44 3.45 4.85
C ASP A 169 -13.90 3.13 4.52
N GLY A 170 -14.88 3.88 5.07
CA GLY A 170 -16.29 3.73 4.75
C GLY A 170 -16.99 2.52 5.40
N LYS A 171 -16.33 1.81 6.33
CA LYS A 171 -16.89 0.65 7.04
C LYS A 171 -16.94 0.82 8.55
N ASN A 172 -16.00 1.54 9.14
CA ASN A 172 -16.00 1.87 10.56
C ASN A 172 -15.43 3.29 10.81
N VAL A 173 -15.03 3.60 12.03
CA VAL A 173 -14.49 4.92 12.44
C VAL A 173 -12.99 4.89 12.72
N GLU A 174 -12.33 3.76 12.47
CA GLU A 174 -10.90 3.59 12.67
C GLU A 174 -10.10 4.34 11.60
N TYR A 175 -8.78 4.42 11.81
CA TYR A 175 -7.90 5.05 10.84
C TYR A 175 -7.69 4.12 9.63
N GLY A 176 -8.09 4.60 8.46
CA GLY A 176 -8.08 3.78 7.26
C GLY A 176 -8.11 4.63 5.99
N GLY A 177 -8.41 3.97 4.88
CA GLY A 177 -8.58 4.63 3.60
C GLY A 177 -9.40 3.82 2.63
N SER A 178 -9.89 4.49 1.60
CA SER A 178 -10.66 3.83 0.56
C SER A 178 -10.57 4.53 -0.78
N GLY A 179 -10.82 3.74 -1.83
CA GLY A 179 -10.79 4.22 -3.21
C GLY A 179 -11.59 3.30 -4.12
N TRP A 180 -12.47 3.87 -4.93
CA TRP A 180 -13.18 3.12 -5.96
C TRP A 180 -12.32 2.98 -7.21
N PHE A 181 -12.34 1.80 -7.84
CA PHE A 181 -11.53 1.53 -9.02
C PHE A 181 -12.31 0.79 -10.12
N THR A 182 -11.73 0.79 -11.32
CA THR A 182 -12.08 -0.13 -12.40
C THR A 182 -10.88 -1.04 -12.66
N ALA A 183 -11.12 -2.34 -12.58
CA ALA A 183 -10.19 -3.38 -12.96
C ALA A 183 -10.44 -3.79 -14.41
N VAL A 184 -9.37 -3.92 -15.18
CA VAL A 184 -9.39 -4.38 -16.58
C VAL A 184 -8.56 -5.65 -16.66
N ASP A 185 -9.18 -6.75 -17.09
CA ASP A 185 -8.44 -7.99 -17.33
C ASP A 185 -7.66 -7.97 -18.66
N GLN A 186 -6.92 -9.04 -18.94
CA GLN A 186 -6.08 -9.16 -20.14
C GLN A 186 -6.89 -9.21 -21.44
N ASP A 187 -8.18 -9.54 -21.38
CA ASP A 187 -9.10 -9.59 -22.51
C ASP A 187 -9.86 -8.27 -22.70
N GLY A 188 -9.66 -7.29 -21.82
CA GLY A 188 -10.30 -5.98 -21.85
C GLY A 188 -11.66 -5.92 -21.15
N ASN A 189 -12.06 -6.96 -20.41
CA ASN A 189 -13.29 -6.93 -19.64
C ASN A 189 -13.12 -6.03 -18.41
N LEU A 190 -14.18 -5.29 -18.11
CA LEU A 190 -14.20 -4.31 -17.02
C LEU A 190 -14.96 -4.87 -15.82
N SER A 191 -14.37 -4.74 -14.63
CA SER A 191 -15.06 -4.93 -13.36
C SER A 191 -14.87 -3.73 -12.46
N ASN A 192 -15.95 -3.29 -11.83
CA ASN A 192 -15.91 -2.22 -10.84
C ASN A 192 -15.64 -2.83 -9.46
N GLY A 193 -14.79 -2.17 -8.69
CA GLY A 193 -14.45 -2.58 -7.34
C GLY A 193 -14.06 -1.42 -6.45
N ASP A 194 -13.62 -1.74 -5.25
CA ASP A 194 -13.16 -0.78 -4.25
C ASP A 194 -12.06 -1.37 -3.34
N PHE A 195 -11.26 -0.45 -2.84
CA PHE A 195 -10.38 -0.67 -1.70
C PHE A 195 -11.04 -0.09 -0.46
N ASN A 196 -11.06 -0.85 0.63
CA ASN A 196 -11.52 -0.41 1.95
C ASN A 196 -10.54 -0.98 2.98
N ILE A 197 -9.60 -0.17 3.44
CA ILE A 197 -8.45 -0.65 4.20
C ILE A 197 -8.32 0.06 5.54
N GLU A 198 -7.96 -0.71 6.57
CA GLU A 198 -7.51 -0.18 7.86
C GLU A 198 -5.98 -0.07 7.87
N LEU A 199 -5.48 1.00 8.49
CA LEU A 199 -4.05 1.29 8.58
C LEU A 199 -3.60 1.27 10.04
N ARG A 200 -2.56 0.49 10.33
CA ARG A 200 -1.99 0.39 11.68
C ARG A 200 -0.47 0.45 11.60
N ALA A 201 0.18 0.93 12.65
CA ALA A 201 1.64 0.89 12.72
C ALA A 201 2.13 -0.56 12.60
N VAL A 202 3.13 -0.82 11.76
CA VAL A 202 3.78 -2.12 11.71
C VAL A 202 4.57 -2.30 13.02
N PRO A 203 4.35 -3.38 13.80
CA PRO A 203 5.16 -3.64 14.98
C PRO A 203 6.63 -3.81 14.57
N VAL A 204 7.49 -2.86 14.92
CA VAL A 204 8.94 -3.03 14.78
C VAL A 204 9.38 -4.17 15.71
N PRO A 205 10.06 -5.22 15.21
CA PRO A 205 10.55 -6.29 16.06
C PRO A 205 11.42 -5.71 17.20
N PRO A 206 11.25 -6.17 18.46
CA PRO A 206 12.02 -5.67 19.61
C PRO A 206 13.54 -5.71 19.41
N ALA A 207 14.02 -6.57 18.51
CA ALA A 207 15.43 -6.69 18.15
C ALA A 207 16.05 -5.40 17.57
N LEU A 208 15.25 -4.53 16.94
CA LEU A 208 15.77 -3.25 16.41
C LEU A 208 16.09 -2.25 17.54
N TYR A 209 15.35 -2.28 18.66
CA TYR A 209 15.67 -1.49 19.86
C TYR A 209 16.99 -1.94 20.51
N LEU A 210 17.33 -3.22 20.45
CA LEU A 210 18.61 -3.76 20.96
C LEU A 210 19.80 -3.36 20.08
N MET A 211 19.62 -3.25 18.77
CA MET A 211 20.69 -2.83 17.85
C MET A 211 21.02 -1.33 17.99
N ILE A 212 20.01 -0.47 18.21
CA ILE A 212 20.21 0.98 18.42
C ILE A 212 20.82 1.25 19.80
N SER A 213 20.45 0.48 20.84
CA SER A 213 21.03 0.61 22.19
C SER A 213 22.39 -0.08 22.36
N GLY A 214 22.75 -1.02 21.48
CA GLY A 214 24.05 -1.70 21.48
C GLY A 214 25.22 -0.83 20.99
N LEU A 215 24.98 0.14 20.10
CA LEU A 215 26.02 1.04 19.60
C LEU A 215 26.46 2.11 20.60
N THR A 216 25.61 2.49 21.56
CA THR A 216 25.97 3.50 22.58
C THR A 216 26.88 2.95 23.69
N PHE A 217 26.87 1.63 23.95
CA PHE A 217 27.71 1.03 25.00
C PHE A 217 29.11 0.59 24.54
N LEU A 218 29.35 0.33 23.25
CA LEU A 218 30.68 -0.05 22.77
C LEU A 218 31.67 1.12 22.61
N GLY A 219 31.18 2.37 22.63
CA GLY A 219 32.00 3.57 22.42
C GLY A 219 32.75 4.10 23.66
N LEU A 220 32.46 3.62 24.88
CA LEU A 220 32.98 4.23 26.12
C LEU A 220 34.09 3.45 26.82
N ASN A 221 34.47 2.25 26.36
CA ASN A 221 35.42 1.39 27.10
C ASN A 221 36.86 1.35 26.57
N GLY A 222 37.27 2.30 25.73
CA GLY A 222 38.59 2.27 25.10
C GLY A 222 39.40 3.56 25.24
N ARG A 223 39.89 3.91 26.45
CA ARG A 223 41.19 4.57 26.71
C ARG A 223 41.30 5.10 28.16
N ARG A 224 41.80 4.27 29.08
CA ARG A 224 42.57 4.77 30.24
C ARG A 224 44.04 4.48 29.99
N ARG A 225 44.78 5.48 29.49
CA ARG A 225 46.25 5.44 29.44
C ARG A 225 46.78 5.52 30.86
N LYS A 226 47.60 4.56 31.27
CA LYS A 226 48.36 4.62 32.53
C LYS A 226 49.37 5.78 32.48
N PRO A 227 49.52 6.58 33.55
CA PRO A 227 50.59 7.56 33.63
C PRO A 227 51.94 6.87 33.85
N ARG A 228 52.99 7.35 33.15
CA ARG A 228 54.39 6.99 33.39
C ARG A 228 54.84 7.65 34.69
N THR A 229 55.45 6.86 35.56
CA THR A 229 56.20 7.28 36.74
C THR A 229 57.42 8.12 36.35
N ALA A 230 57.74 9.09 37.20
CA ALA A 230 59.08 9.64 37.39
C ALA A 230 59.59 9.16 38.75
#